data_AF-A0A945MMG0-F1
#
_entry.id   AF-A0A945MMG0-F1
#
_cell.length_a   1.000
_cell.length_b   1.000
_cell.length_c   1.000
_cell.angle_alpha   90.00
_cell.angle_beta   90.00
_cell.angle_gamma   90.00
#
_symmetry.space_group_name_H-M   'P 1'
#
loop_
_entity.id
_entity.type
_entity.pdbx_description
1 polymer ?
#
loop_
_entity_poly.entity_id
_entity_poly.type
_entity_poly.pdbx_seq_one_letter_code
_entity_poly.pdbx_strand_id
1 'polypeptide(L)'
;MSEAYVVDKNLGQKLEVAEGDLPTKNADGEPIVELTDEQKYLFDTRGWLLVPGLLADDEVVQMKDYALRVQNDPESLPEHERSHVAGPLQKLTDHPVVVGFLNEFLAFPHLSSPECYGFRMEGSGLRNPAATPERQGVFGPHNGSGLFRFAYDSHHYQSIPGKSFSGLTRVVWELAPVKMYQGGTLLATGSHKAAYAAPESIQDPHSAVWDTYECPAGSVLFFTEALAHSTCPWTNEENERVAIFNLYNSVGSRWSPWQPPAPLIDQMPAMRQTLFRETHCANNVPGFQYGGQNQKDRKPV
;
A
#
# COMPACT_ATOMS: atom_id res chain seq x y z
N MET A 1 10.86 12.95 19.88
CA MET A 1 9.71 13.10 18.96
C MET A 1 8.72 14.08 19.57
N SER A 2 8.26 15.09 18.83
CA SER A 2 7.12 15.91 19.26
C SER A 2 5.85 15.08 19.04
N GLU A 3 5.08 14.79 20.09
CA GLU A 3 3.75 14.22 19.90
C GLU A 3 2.91 15.13 19.00
N ALA A 4 2.39 14.59 17.90
CA ALA A 4 1.50 15.33 17.03
C ALA A 4 0.23 15.71 17.79
N TYR A 5 -0.16 16.99 17.73
CA TYR A 5 -1.46 17.42 18.25
C TYR A 5 -2.53 17.13 17.19
N VAL A 6 -2.98 15.88 17.14
CA VAL A 6 -4.10 15.45 16.30
C VAL A 6 -5.39 15.62 17.09
N VAL A 7 -6.41 16.18 16.46
CA VAL A 7 -7.71 16.44 17.08
C VAL A 7 -8.70 15.37 16.62
N ASP A 8 -9.29 14.63 17.57
CA ASP A 8 -10.41 13.72 17.35
C ASP A 8 -11.63 14.50 16.85
N LYS A 9 -12.40 13.88 15.96
CA LYS A 9 -13.65 14.41 15.40
C LYS A 9 -14.64 14.81 16.50
N ASN A 10 -14.67 14.05 17.59
CA ASN A 10 -15.68 14.23 18.62
C ASN A 10 -15.29 15.36 19.58
N LEU A 11 -16.00 16.49 19.43
CA LEU A 11 -15.86 17.70 20.25
C LEU A 11 -14.45 18.29 20.29
N GLY A 12 -13.57 17.93 19.35
CA GLY A 12 -12.23 18.47 19.24
C GLY A 12 -11.27 18.03 20.35
N GLN A 13 -11.47 16.86 20.96
CA GLN A 13 -10.54 16.31 21.94
C GLN A 13 -9.21 15.90 21.29
N LYS A 14 -8.12 15.82 22.05
CA LYS A 14 -6.85 15.25 21.55
C LYS A 14 -7.06 13.78 21.20
N LEU A 15 -6.58 13.35 20.02
CA LEU A 15 -6.48 11.93 19.67
C LEU A 15 -5.30 11.31 20.44
N GLU A 16 -5.55 10.25 21.19
CA GLU A 16 -4.55 9.54 21.98
C GLU A 16 -4.50 8.08 21.51
N VAL A 17 -3.35 7.63 21.01
CA VAL A 17 -3.16 6.23 20.60
C VAL A 17 -2.55 5.47 21.78
N ALA A 18 -3.33 4.57 22.38
CA ALA A 18 -2.92 3.75 23.51
C ALA A 18 -2.56 2.32 23.07
N GLU A 19 -1.98 1.56 23.99
CA GLU A 19 -1.78 0.13 23.81
C GLU A 19 -3.13 -0.55 23.55
N GLY A 20 -3.21 -1.29 22.44
CA GLY A 20 -4.42 -1.99 22.03
C GLY A 20 -5.28 -1.26 20.98
N ASP A 21 -4.95 -0.03 20.60
CA ASP A 21 -5.70 0.68 19.55
C ASP A 21 -5.28 0.29 18.13
N LEU A 22 -4.04 -0.21 17.97
CA LEU A 22 -3.48 -0.68 16.72
C LEU A 22 -2.91 -2.10 16.89
N PRO A 23 -2.83 -2.89 15.81
CA PRO A 23 -2.24 -4.22 15.87
C PRO A 23 -0.74 -4.16 16.12
N THR A 24 -0.27 -4.96 17.08
CA THR A 24 1.15 -5.14 17.41
C THR A 24 1.75 -6.40 16.76
N LYS A 25 0.90 -7.24 16.17
CA LYS A 25 1.27 -8.39 15.34
C LYS A 25 0.46 -8.43 14.06
N ASN A 26 0.95 -9.09 13.02
CA ASN A 26 0.17 -9.40 11.83
C ASN A 26 -0.70 -10.66 12.05
N ALA A 27 -1.45 -11.07 11.03
CA ALA A 27 -2.35 -12.22 11.12
C ALA A 27 -1.62 -13.56 11.24
N ASP A 28 -0.32 -13.62 10.94
CA ASP A 28 0.53 -14.80 11.15
C ASP A 28 1.23 -14.78 12.53
N GLY A 29 0.97 -13.75 13.35
CA GLY A 29 1.49 -13.62 14.71
C GLY A 29 2.89 -13.00 14.81
N GLU A 30 3.43 -12.49 13.70
CA GLU A 30 4.73 -11.83 13.64
C GLU A 30 4.64 -10.39 14.16
N PRO A 31 5.65 -9.91 14.91
CA PRO A 31 5.63 -8.56 15.47
C PRO A 31 5.71 -7.50 14.38
N ILE A 32 4.86 -6.48 14.48
CA ILE A 32 4.86 -5.35 13.54
C ILE A 32 6.19 -4.59 13.60
N VAL A 33 6.70 -4.19 12.44
CA VAL A 33 7.93 -3.41 12.31
C VAL A 33 7.56 -1.96 12.09
N GLU A 34 7.79 -1.13 13.09
CA GLU A 34 7.55 0.31 12.99
C GLU A 34 8.55 1.00 12.06
N LEU A 35 8.09 2.05 11.38
CA LEU A 35 8.95 2.95 10.62
C LEU A 35 9.84 3.74 11.57
N THR A 36 11.11 3.88 11.19
CA THR A 36 12.02 4.85 11.82
C THR A 36 11.58 6.29 11.53
N ASP A 37 12.01 7.24 12.37
CA ASP A 37 11.77 8.68 12.13
C ASP A 37 12.30 9.13 10.76
N GLU A 38 13.44 8.59 10.32
CA GLU A 38 14.01 8.87 9.01
C GLU A 38 13.08 8.36 7.90
N GLN A 39 12.60 7.12 7.98
CA GLN A 39 11.68 6.59 6.96
C GLN A 39 10.37 7.37 6.91
N LYS A 40 9.82 7.79 8.06
CA LYS A 40 8.64 8.65 8.13
C LYS A 40 8.90 9.98 7.41
N TYR A 41 10.03 10.62 7.70
CA TYR A 41 10.43 11.88 7.09
C TYR A 41 10.67 11.76 5.58
N LEU A 42 11.35 10.69 5.14
CA LEU A 42 11.61 10.43 3.73
C LEU A 42 10.32 10.17 2.96
N PHE A 43 9.40 9.35 3.49
CA PHE A 43 8.12 9.13 2.84
C PHE A 43 7.28 10.41 2.76
N ASP A 44 7.19 11.21 3.83
CA ASP A 44 6.44 12.46 3.79
C ASP A 44 7.01 13.45 2.78
N THR A 45 8.33 13.64 2.76
CA THR A 45 8.98 14.61 1.89
C THR A 45 8.98 14.19 0.43
N ARG A 46 9.11 12.88 0.15
CA ARG A 46 9.22 12.36 -1.23
C ARG A 46 7.90 11.85 -1.81
N GLY A 47 7.00 11.37 -0.97
CA GLY A 47 5.79 10.65 -1.34
C GLY A 47 6.03 9.16 -1.68
N TRP A 48 7.26 8.67 -1.48
CA TRP A 48 7.63 7.28 -1.69
C TRP A 48 8.78 6.86 -0.78
N LEU A 49 8.90 5.55 -0.55
CA LEU A 49 9.91 4.93 0.30
C LEU A 49 10.25 3.53 -0.23
N LEU A 50 11.54 3.23 -0.40
CA LEU A 50 12.03 1.91 -0.77
C LEU A 50 12.66 1.23 0.44
N VAL A 51 12.31 -0.03 0.69
CA VAL A 51 12.95 -0.90 1.68
C VAL A 51 13.54 -2.10 0.94
N PRO A 52 14.88 -2.18 0.79
CA PRO A 52 15.52 -3.19 -0.05
C PRO A 52 15.62 -4.56 0.63
N GLY A 53 15.44 -5.64 -0.14
CA GLY A 53 15.82 -7.01 0.22
C GLY A 53 15.17 -7.55 1.50
N LEU A 54 13.87 -7.29 1.67
CA LEU A 54 13.13 -7.64 2.88
C LEU A 54 12.75 -9.12 2.94
N LEU A 55 12.43 -9.73 1.80
CA LEU A 55 12.06 -11.14 1.70
C LEU A 55 13.30 -12.02 1.54
N ALA A 56 13.25 -13.23 2.13
CA ALA A 56 14.30 -14.22 1.93
C ALA A 56 14.28 -14.80 0.51
N ASP A 57 15.43 -15.28 0.02
CA ASP A 57 15.57 -15.77 -1.36
C ASP A 57 14.59 -16.91 -1.70
N ASP A 58 14.33 -17.81 -0.76
CA ASP A 58 13.39 -18.93 -0.94
C ASP A 58 11.94 -18.44 -0.99
N GLU A 59 11.57 -17.43 -0.20
CA GLU A 59 10.27 -16.78 -0.27
C GLU A 59 10.08 -16.07 -1.62
N VAL A 60 11.10 -15.34 -2.08
CA VAL A 60 11.09 -14.67 -3.40
C VAL A 60 10.84 -15.67 -4.52
N VAL A 61 11.54 -16.82 -4.51
CA VAL A 61 11.35 -17.87 -5.52
C VAL A 61 9.92 -18.42 -5.48
N GLN A 62 9.43 -18.82 -4.31
CA GLN A 62 8.07 -19.38 -4.17
C GLN A 62 6.99 -18.39 -4.59
N MET A 63 7.12 -17.12 -4.19
CA MET A 63 6.17 -16.05 -4.53
C MET A 63 6.20 -15.72 -6.02
N LYS A 64 7.39 -15.64 -6.62
CA LYS A 64 7.56 -15.40 -8.05
C LYS A 64 6.94 -16.52 -8.87
N ASP A 65 7.23 -17.77 -8.54
CA ASP A 65 6.69 -18.94 -9.24
C ASP A 65 5.16 -18.97 -9.15
N TYR A 66 4.60 -18.71 -7.97
CA TYR A 66 3.16 -18.64 -7.79
C TYR A 66 2.52 -17.50 -8.59
N ALA A 67 3.11 -16.30 -8.56
CA ALA A 67 2.60 -15.14 -9.30
C ALA A 67 2.56 -15.39 -10.81
N LEU A 68 3.62 -15.99 -11.36
CA LEU A 68 3.69 -16.36 -12.78
C LEU A 68 2.75 -17.52 -13.12
N ARG A 69 2.55 -18.46 -12.21
CA ARG A 69 1.57 -19.56 -12.38
C ARG A 69 0.13 -19.02 -12.44
N VAL A 70 -0.24 -18.08 -11.57
CA VAL A 70 -1.56 -17.41 -11.63
C VAL A 70 -1.78 -16.73 -13.00
N GLN A 71 -0.74 -16.14 -13.58
CA GLN A 71 -0.83 -15.47 -14.89
C GLN A 71 -0.85 -16.44 -16.07
N ASN A 72 0.05 -17.42 -16.08
CA ASN A 72 0.37 -18.21 -17.28
C ASN A 72 -0.33 -19.58 -17.30
N ASP A 73 -0.69 -20.12 -16.14
CA ASP A 73 -1.36 -21.41 -16.02
C ASP A 73 -2.38 -21.40 -14.85
N PRO A 74 -3.38 -20.50 -14.87
CA PRO A 74 -4.35 -20.38 -13.78
C PRO A 74 -5.18 -21.64 -13.58
N GLU A 75 -5.41 -22.44 -14.64
CA GLU A 75 -6.21 -23.66 -14.56
C GLU A 75 -5.54 -24.76 -13.73
N SER A 76 -4.22 -24.69 -13.56
CA SER A 76 -3.48 -25.57 -12.66
C SER A 76 -3.72 -25.29 -11.17
N LEU A 77 -4.41 -24.18 -10.82
CA LEU A 77 -4.75 -23.79 -9.46
C LEU A 77 -6.26 -23.97 -9.21
N PRO A 78 -6.67 -24.29 -7.97
CA PRO A 78 -8.07 -24.19 -7.56
C PRO A 78 -8.64 -22.81 -7.90
N GLU A 79 -9.90 -22.73 -8.33
CA GLU A 79 -10.51 -21.48 -8.82
C GLU A 79 -10.36 -20.31 -7.83
N HIS A 80 -10.58 -20.57 -6.53
CA HIS A 80 -10.46 -19.55 -5.49
C HIS A 80 -9.01 -19.10 -5.22
N GLU A 81 -8.01 -19.88 -5.63
CA GLU A 81 -6.58 -19.57 -5.47
C GLU A 81 -5.98 -18.84 -6.68
N ARG A 82 -6.75 -18.63 -7.76
CA ARG A 82 -6.33 -17.86 -8.96
C ARG A 82 -6.31 -16.36 -8.68
N SER A 83 -5.52 -15.97 -7.69
CA SER A 83 -5.52 -14.65 -7.08
C SER A 83 -4.11 -14.31 -6.61
N HIS A 84 -3.74 -13.04 -6.77
CA HIS A 84 -2.44 -12.51 -6.32
C HIS A 84 -2.36 -12.26 -4.80
N VAL A 85 -3.39 -12.65 -4.05
CA VAL A 85 -3.41 -12.67 -2.58
C VAL A 85 -3.61 -14.07 -1.99
N ALA A 86 -3.44 -15.11 -2.82
CA ALA A 86 -3.52 -16.51 -2.43
C ALA A 86 -2.13 -17.15 -2.30
N GLY A 87 -2.09 -18.37 -1.77
CA GLY A 87 -0.86 -19.16 -1.62
C GLY A 87 0.25 -18.37 -0.88
N PRO A 88 1.51 -18.45 -1.34
CA PRO A 88 2.63 -17.73 -0.70
C PRO A 88 2.49 -16.20 -0.79
N LEU A 89 1.73 -15.66 -1.76
CA LEU A 89 1.53 -14.22 -1.89
C LEU A 89 0.62 -13.64 -0.79
N GLN A 90 -0.13 -14.48 -0.06
CA GLN A 90 -0.97 -14.02 1.04
C GLN A 90 -0.18 -13.26 2.10
N LYS A 91 1.07 -13.69 2.38
CA LYS A 91 1.98 -13.02 3.32
C LYS A 91 2.27 -11.56 2.95
N LEU A 92 2.21 -11.20 1.67
CA LEU A 92 2.46 -9.84 1.19
C LEU A 92 1.33 -8.87 1.54
N THR A 93 0.14 -9.38 1.89
CA THR A 93 -1.04 -8.56 2.16
C THR A 93 -0.96 -7.82 3.49
N ASP A 94 -0.25 -8.39 4.46
CA ASP A 94 -0.07 -7.86 5.82
C ASP A 94 1.29 -8.22 6.41
N HIS A 95 2.33 -8.21 5.57
CA HIS A 95 3.71 -8.34 6.02
C HIS A 95 4.01 -7.30 7.14
N PRO A 96 4.81 -7.62 8.18
CA PRO A 96 4.99 -6.73 9.33
C PRO A 96 5.41 -5.29 9.01
N VAL A 97 6.29 -5.11 8.02
CA VAL A 97 6.70 -3.77 7.54
C VAL A 97 5.56 -3.04 6.83
N VAL A 98 4.69 -3.75 6.11
CA VAL A 98 3.51 -3.16 5.46
C VAL A 98 2.50 -2.71 6.50
N VAL A 99 2.20 -3.55 7.50
CA VAL A 99 1.28 -3.16 8.58
C VAL A 99 1.83 -1.98 9.36
N GLY A 100 3.13 -1.95 9.68
CA GLY A 100 3.76 -0.81 10.37
C GLY A 100 3.67 0.48 9.55
N PHE A 101 3.90 0.38 8.24
CA PHE A 101 3.71 1.49 7.32
C PHE A 101 2.26 2.00 7.30
N LEU A 102 1.30 1.09 7.15
CA LEU A 102 -0.12 1.45 7.03
C LEU A 102 -0.69 1.92 8.37
N ASN A 103 -0.21 1.42 9.51
CA ASN A 103 -0.54 1.95 10.84
C ASN A 103 -0.13 3.42 10.98
N GLU A 104 1.03 3.80 10.42
CA GLU A 104 1.47 5.19 10.44
C GLU A 104 0.69 6.06 9.46
N PHE A 105 0.59 5.67 8.18
CA PHE A 105 0.14 6.58 7.13
C PHE A 105 -1.31 6.41 6.68
N LEU A 106 -2.03 5.39 7.12
CA LEU A 106 -3.36 5.08 6.59
C LEU A 106 -4.39 4.65 7.64
N ALA A 107 -3.95 4.03 8.72
CA ALA A 107 -4.85 3.56 9.76
C ALA A 107 -5.46 4.73 10.52
N PHE A 108 -6.75 4.61 10.80
CA PHE A 108 -7.41 5.45 11.79
C PHE A 108 -7.70 4.60 13.05
N PRO A 109 -7.14 4.94 14.23
CA PRO A 109 -7.25 4.12 15.44
C PRO A 109 -8.69 3.71 15.80
N HIS A 110 -9.69 4.58 15.61
CA HIS A 110 -11.10 4.23 15.86
C HIS A 110 -11.63 3.07 15.03
N LEU A 111 -11.01 2.77 13.89
CA LEU A 111 -11.40 1.70 12.96
C LEU A 111 -10.47 0.48 13.06
N SER A 112 -9.64 0.42 14.10
CA SER A 112 -8.69 -0.68 14.35
C SER A 112 -8.88 -1.29 15.75
N SER A 113 -8.18 -2.39 15.98
CA SER A 113 -7.98 -3.06 17.26
C SER A 113 -6.76 -4.00 17.14
N PRO A 114 -6.36 -4.75 18.19
CA PRO A 114 -5.24 -5.68 18.09
C PRO A 114 -5.48 -6.82 17.10
N GLU A 115 -6.76 -7.13 16.82
CA GLU A 115 -7.19 -8.22 15.94
C GLU A 115 -7.86 -7.71 14.65
N CYS A 116 -7.77 -6.40 14.38
CA CYS A 116 -8.46 -5.77 13.26
C CYS A 116 -7.64 -4.63 12.66
N TYR A 117 -7.29 -4.75 11.38
CA TYR A 117 -6.56 -3.71 10.68
C TYR A 117 -7.40 -2.43 10.54
N GLY A 118 -6.77 -1.28 10.77
CA GLY A 118 -7.35 0.06 10.60
C GLY A 118 -7.37 0.58 9.16
N PHE A 119 -7.07 -0.30 8.20
CA PHE A 119 -6.98 -0.06 6.77
C PHE A 119 -7.55 -1.26 6.01
N ARG A 120 -7.70 -1.12 4.70
CA ARG A 120 -8.19 -2.19 3.83
C ARG A 120 -7.34 -2.33 2.58
N MET A 121 -7.48 -3.46 1.89
CA MET A 121 -6.92 -3.67 0.56
C MET A 121 -7.99 -3.40 -0.52
N GLU A 122 -7.59 -2.67 -1.56
CA GLU A 122 -8.41 -2.22 -2.70
C GLU A 122 -8.08 -2.95 -4.00
N GLY A 123 -6.94 -3.63 -4.04
CA GLY A 123 -6.43 -4.24 -5.25
C GLY A 123 -5.14 -5.00 -5.03
N SER A 124 -4.95 -6.07 -5.79
CA SER A 124 -3.67 -6.76 -5.93
C SER A 124 -3.54 -7.26 -7.37
N GLY A 125 -2.35 -7.13 -7.95
CA GLY A 125 -2.10 -7.59 -9.31
C GLY A 125 -0.62 -7.71 -9.65
N LEU A 126 -0.32 -8.63 -10.56
CA LEU A 126 1.02 -8.77 -11.13
C LEU A 126 1.30 -7.69 -12.18
N ARG A 127 2.52 -7.16 -12.14
CA ARG A 127 3.17 -6.44 -13.25
C ARG A 127 4.37 -7.25 -13.71
N ASN A 128 4.31 -7.70 -14.97
CA ASN A 128 5.35 -8.52 -15.58
C ASN A 128 5.73 -8.05 -17.01
N PRO A 129 6.19 -6.79 -17.16
CA PRO A 129 6.82 -6.35 -18.40
C PRO A 129 8.17 -7.02 -18.64
N ALA A 130 8.57 -7.06 -19.92
CA ALA A 130 9.80 -7.68 -20.40
C ALA A 130 10.41 -6.83 -21.54
N ALA A 131 11.70 -7.01 -21.84
CA ALA A 131 12.40 -6.22 -22.86
C ALA A 131 11.87 -6.41 -24.30
N THR A 132 11.05 -7.44 -24.54
CA THR A 132 10.39 -7.67 -25.83
C THR A 132 9.40 -6.54 -26.14
N PRO A 133 9.43 -5.92 -27.34
CA PRO A 133 8.65 -4.73 -27.68
C PRO A 133 7.16 -4.78 -27.30
N GLU A 134 6.52 -5.93 -27.43
CA GLU A 134 5.08 -6.13 -27.16
C GLU A 134 4.75 -6.16 -25.66
N ARG A 135 5.77 -6.30 -24.79
CA ARG A 135 5.64 -6.46 -23.34
C ARG A 135 6.45 -5.45 -22.52
N GLN A 136 7.07 -4.45 -23.12
CA GLN A 136 7.89 -3.48 -22.38
C GLN A 136 7.10 -2.68 -21.34
N GLY A 137 5.77 -2.62 -21.46
CA GLY A 137 4.95 -1.72 -20.67
C GLY A 137 4.90 -0.34 -21.32
N VAL A 138 3.95 0.48 -20.85
CA VAL A 138 3.60 1.74 -21.51
C VAL A 138 3.87 2.89 -20.54
N PHE A 139 4.62 3.88 -21.00
CA PHE A 139 4.75 5.14 -20.29
C PHE A 139 3.42 5.88 -20.29
N GLY A 140 2.92 6.22 -19.11
CA GLY A 140 1.63 6.89 -18.92
C GLY A 140 1.58 7.64 -17.58
N PRO A 141 2.11 8.87 -17.53
CA PRO A 141 2.07 9.70 -16.34
C PRO A 141 0.63 10.01 -15.91
N HIS A 142 0.36 9.87 -14.61
CA HIS A 142 -0.92 10.23 -14.03
C HIS A 142 -0.77 10.63 -12.57
N ASN A 143 -1.85 11.18 -12.01
CA ASN A 143 -1.96 11.70 -10.65
C ASN A 143 -0.99 12.88 -10.36
N GLY A 144 -0.72 13.17 -9.09
CA GLY A 144 0.00 14.37 -8.65
C GLY A 144 -0.92 15.53 -8.32
N SER A 145 -0.36 16.56 -7.68
CA SER A 145 -0.97 17.86 -7.35
C SER A 145 -2.03 17.83 -6.24
N GLY A 146 -1.71 18.49 -5.12
CA GLY A 146 -2.70 19.01 -4.17
C GLY A 146 -2.67 18.43 -2.76
N LEU A 147 -2.26 19.28 -1.80
CA LEU A 147 -2.35 19.05 -0.34
C LEU A 147 -3.80 19.07 0.20
N PHE A 148 -4.74 19.65 -0.56
CA PHE A 148 -6.15 19.82 -0.18
C PHE A 148 -7.09 19.41 -1.31
N ARG A 149 -6.80 18.27 -1.95
CA ARG A 149 -7.78 17.69 -2.87
C ARG A 149 -9.08 17.41 -2.12
N PHE A 150 -10.20 17.84 -2.71
CA PHE A 150 -11.51 17.50 -2.18
C PHE A 150 -11.67 15.98 -2.19
N ALA A 151 -12.21 15.43 -1.10
CA ALA A 151 -12.39 13.99 -0.89
C ALA A 151 -13.52 13.39 -1.75
N TYR A 152 -13.65 13.78 -3.02
CA TYR A 152 -14.50 13.08 -3.96
C TYR A 152 -13.83 11.79 -4.48
N ASP A 153 -12.50 11.69 -4.38
CA ASP A 153 -11.73 10.48 -4.66
C ASP A 153 -10.76 10.14 -3.51
N SER A 154 -10.08 8.99 -3.61
CA SER A 154 -9.11 8.53 -2.60
C SER A 154 -7.67 8.99 -2.86
N HIS A 155 -7.38 9.77 -3.90
CA HIS A 155 -6.03 10.17 -4.32
C HIS A 155 -5.57 11.44 -3.61
N HIS A 156 -5.52 11.40 -2.27
CA HIS A 156 -5.20 12.58 -1.46
C HIS A 156 -4.11 12.28 -0.43
N TYR A 157 -3.28 13.30 -0.18
CA TYR A 157 -2.29 13.30 0.88
C TYR A 157 -2.54 14.49 1.80
N GLN A 158 -2.71 14.23 3.10
CA GLN A 158 -2.94 15.25 4.10
C GLN A 158 -1.85 15.19 5.15
N SER A 159 -1.43 16.35 5.65
CA SER A 159 -0.44 16.43 6.72
C SER A 159 -0.76 17.56 7.66
N ILE A 160 -0.60 17.30 8.95
CA ILE A 160 -0.51 18.28 10.01
C ILE A 160 0.82 18.08 10.74
N PRO A 161 1.34 19.08 11.47
CA PRO A 161 2.60 18.92 12.21
C PRO A 161 2.61 17.63 13.06
N GLY A 162 3.52 16.71 12.72
CA GLY A 162 3.70 15.43 13.40
C GLY A 162 2.85 14.26 12.88
N LYS A 163 1.91 14.45 11.95
CA LYS A 163 1.12 13.35 11.38
C LYS A 163 0.76 13.59 9.92
N SER A 164 0.98 12.58 9.10
CA SER A 164 0.53 12.57 7.70
C SER A 164 -0.42 11.39 7.44
N PHE A 165 -1.26 11.54 6.43
CA PHE A 165 -2.26 10.57 5.99
C PHE A 165 -2.22 10.45 4.47
N SER A 166 -1.93 9.24 3.99
CA SER A 166 -1.76 8.90 2.59
C SER A 166 -2.96 8.09 2.10
N GLY A 167 -4.06 8.78 1.78
CA GLY A 167 -5.21 8.17 1.13
C GLY A 167 -4.78 7.47 -0.15
N LEU A 168 -5.28 6.24 -0.36
CA LEU A 168 -4.87 5.33 -1.42
C LEU A 168 -3.35 5.19 -1.58
N THR A 169 -2.79 4.11 -1.04
CA THR A 169 -1.34 3.87 -1.04
C THR A 169 -1.01 2.59 -1.81
N ARG A 170 0.02 2.67 -2.67
CA ARG A 170 0.59 1.52 -3.36
C ARG A 170 1.73 0.90 -2.55
N VAL A 171 1.74 -0.42 -2.50
CA VAL A 171 2.83 -1.24 -1.98
C VAL A 171 3.24 -2.19 -3.10
N VAL A 172 4.44 -2.00 -3.63
CA VAL A 172 4.98 -2.77 -4.74
C VAL A 172 6.08 -3.69 -4.23
N TRP A 173 5.83 -4.99 -4.31
CA TRP A 173 6.82 -6.02 -4.01
C TRP A 173 7.57 -6.40 -5.27
N GLU A 174 8.86 -6.08 -5.36
CA GLU A 174 9.71 -6.47 -6.48
C GLU A 174 10.27 -7.89 -6.23
N LEU A 175 9.74 -8.89 -6.93
CA LEU A 175 10.15 -10.30 -6.86
C LEU A 175 11.25 -10.64 -7.88
N ALA A 176 11.77 -9.64 -8.58
CA ALA A 176 12.93 -9.70 -9.44
C ALA A 176 13.77 -8.43 -9.22
N PRO A 177 15.09 -8.45 -9.45
CA PRO A 177 15.89 -7.24 -9.33
C PRO A 177 15.45 -6.17 -10.34
N VAL A 178 15.49 -4.92 -9.90
CA VAL A 178 15.22 -3.74 -10.71
C VAL A 178 16.52 -2.95 -10.85
N LYS A 179 16.89 -2.65 -12.09
CA LYS A 179 18.04 -1.78 -12.40
C LYS A 179 17.58 -0.35 -12.61
N MET A 180 18.40 0.59 -12.13
CA MET A 180 18.14 2.01 -12.29
C MET A 180 17.92 2.34 -13.78
N TYR A 181 16.85 3.09 -14.07
CA TYR A 181 16.47 3.51 -15.43
C TYR A 181 16.21 2.39 -16.46
N GLN A 182 15.88 1.16 -16.02
CA GLN A 182 15.54 0.05 -16.93
C GLN A 182 14.12 -0.51 -16.73
N GLY A 183 13.15 0.36 -16.39
CA GLY A 183 11.73 0.00 -16.30
C GLY A 183 11.14 -0.07 -14.89
N GLY A 184 11.90 0.33 -13.88
CA GLY A 184 11.35 0.62 -12.55
C GLY A 184 10.24 1.67 -12.60
N THR A 185 9.42 1.73 -11.56
CA THR A 185 8.38 2.78 -11.46
C THR A 185 9.04 4.16 -11.46
N LEU A 186 8.49 5.10 -12.25
CA LEU A 186 8.90 6.51 -12.23
C LEU A 186 8.03 7.28 -11.24
N LEU A 187 8.66 8.11 -10.42
CA LEU A 187 8.07 8.80 -9.29
C LEU A 187 8.45 10.28 -9.37
N ALA A 188 7.48 11.17 -9.49
CA ALA A 188 7.75 12.61 -9.44
C ALA A 188 7.82 13.06 -7.99
N THR A 189 8.99 12.96 -7.37
CA THR A 189 9.22 13.21 -5.95
C THR A 189 8.60 14.53 -5.46
N GLY A 190 7.83 14.47 -4.38
CA GLY A 190 7.19 15.64 -3.76
C GLY A 190 5.90 16.11 -4.46
N SER A 191 5.53 15.54 -5.60
CA SER A 191 4.38 16.00 -6.39
C SER A 191 3.01 15.79 -5.73
N HIS A 192 2.93 14.91 -4.72
CA HIS A 192 1.74 14.75 -3.86
C HIS A 192 1.40 15.99 -3.05
N LYS A 193 2.37 16.90 -2.87
CA LYS A 193 2.21 18.20 -2.20
C LYS A 193 2.45 19.39 -3.14
N ALA A 194 2.53 19.17 -4.46
CA ALA A 194 2.82 20.23 -5.41
C ALA A 194 1.74 21.33 -5.39
N ALA A 195 2.20 22.59 -5.33
CA ALA A 195 1.35 23.77 -5.43
C ALA A 195 1.08 24.20 -6.88
N TYR A 196 1.91 23.75 -7.83
CA TYR A 196 1.81 24.05 -9.25
C TYR A 196 1.40 22.82 -10.05
N ALA A 197 0.78 23.04 -11.20
CA ALA A 197 0.51 21.97 -12.15
C ALA A 197 1.83 21.33 -12.63
N ALA A 198 1.77 20.05 -13.00
CA ALA A 198 2.92 19.37 -13.58
C ALA A 198 3.35 20.07 -14.89
N PRO A 199 4.66 20.27 -15.13
CA PRO A 199 5.16 20.88 -16.35
C PRO A 199 5.00 19.93 -17.56
N GLU A 200 5.00 20.48 -18.78
CA GLU A 200 4.90 19.67 -20.02
C GLU A 200 6.01 18.60 -20.12
N SER A 201 7.20 18.89 -19.60
CA SER A 201 8.33 17.97 -19.50
C SER A 201 8.01 16.67 -18.75
N ILE A 202 6.93 16.60 -17.97
CA ILE A 202 6.51 15.34 -17.32
C ILE A 202 6.14 14.26 -18.33
N GLN A 203 5.82 14.64 -19.59
CA GLN A 203 5.52 13.71 -20.68
C GLN A 203 6.77 13.06 -21.30
N ASP A 204 7.97 13.43 -20.85
CA ASP A 204 9.23 12.77 -21.22
C ASP A 204 9.70 11.86 -20.06
N PRO A 205 9.85 10.53 -20.27
CA PRO A 205 10.35 9.62 -19.24
C PRO A 205 11.79 9.92 -18.79
N HIS A 206 12.55 10.70 -19.55
CA HIS A 206 13.92 11.11 -19.23
C HIS A 206 14.02 12.51 -18.59
N SER A 207 12.88 13.15 -18.33
CA SER A 207 12.83 14.45 -17.66
C SER A 207 13.38 14.38 -16.24
N ALA A 208 14.02 15.47 -15.82
CA ALA A 208 14.52 15.66 -14.45
C ALA A 208 13.41 15.70 -13.38
N VAL A 209 12.14 15.70 -13.78
CA VAL A 209 10.99 15.55 -12.86
C VAL A 209 10.94 14.15 -12.26
N TRP A 210 11.43 13.14 -12.98
CA TRP A 210 11.30 11.75 -12.59
C TRP A 210 12.49 11.25 -11.79
N ASP A 211 12.21 10.69 -10.62
CA ASP A 211 13.09 9.77 -9.92
C ASP A 211 12.69 8.32 -10.22
N THR A 212 13.64 7.41 -10.02
CA THR A 212 13.41 5.97 -10.03
C THR A 212 14.36 5.30 -9.04
N TYR A 213 14.40 3.97 -9.03
CA TYR A 213 15.17 3.20 -8.05
C TYR A 213 15.83 1.97 -8.68
N GLU A 214 16.83 1.48 -7.97
CA GLU A 214 17.38 0.14 -8.14
C GLU A 214 17.18 -0.65 -6.83
N CYS A 215 16.93 -1.95 -6.94
CA CYS A 215 16.79 -2.80 -5.76
C CYS A 215 16.99 -4.29 -6.10
N PRO A 216 17.43 -5.10 -5.12
CA PRO A 216 17.39 -6.56 -5.27
C PRO A 216 15.96 -7.09 -5.27
N ALA A 217 15.78 -8.35 -5.67
CA ALA A 217 14.51 -9.04 -5.45
C ALA A 217 14.19 -9.13 -3.95
N GLY A 218 12.90 -9.22 -3.62
CA GLY A 218 12.42 -9.19 -2.23
C GLY A 218 12.30 -7.80 -1.63
N SER A 219 12.53 -6.74 -2.42
CA SER A 219 12.37 -5.35 -1.97
C SER A 219 10.91 -4.90 -2.03
N VAL A 220 10.56 -3.90 -1.20
CA VAL A 220 9.24 -3.28 -1.21
C VAL A 220 9.34 -1.76 -1.41
N LEU A 221 8.56 -1.24 -2.36
CA LEU A 221 8.38 0.19 -2.61
C LEU A 221 6.98 0.61 -2.15
N PHE A 222 6.93 1.62 -1.29
CA PHE A 222 5.72 2.32 -0.91
C PHE A 222 5.63 3.63 -1.70
N PHE A 223 4.45 3.98 -2.23
CA PHE A 223 4.19 5.34 -2.70
C PHE A 223 2.72 5.73 -2.53
N THR A 224 2.49 7.02 -2.27
CA THR A 224 1.13 7.57 -2.22
C THR A 224 0.56 7.72 -3.64
N GLU A 225 -0.68 7.32 -3.88
CA GLU A 225 -1.30 7.54 -5.19
C GLU A 225 -1.61 9.02 -5.48
N ALA A 226 -1.50 9.88 -4.48
CA ALA A 226 -1.49 11.33 -4.67
C ALA A 226 -0.24 11.82 -5.42
N LEU A 227 0.82 11.02 -5.50
CA LEU A 227 2.05 11.32 -6.23
C LEU A 227 1.84 11.13 -7.73
N ALA A 228 2.38 12.03 -8.55
CA ALA A 228 2.50 11.78 -9.97
C ALA A 228 3.50 10.65 -10.19
N HIS A 229 3.09 9.64 -10.95
CA HIS A 229 3.89 8.46 -11.19
C HIS A 229 3.58 7.86 -12.56
N SER A 230 4.45 6.96 -13.02
CA SER A 230 4.31 6.33 -14.33
C SER A 230 4.98 4.95 -14.35
N THR A 231 4.46 4.06 -15.18
CA THR A 231 5.24 2.92 -15.66
C THR A 231 6.29 3.43 -16.65
N CYS A 232 7.41 2.74 -16.80
CA CYS A 232 8.42 3.02 -17.83
C CYS A 232 8.67 1.75 -18.64
N PRO A 233 8.99 1.84 -19.95
CA PRO A 233 9.40 0.68 -20.72
C PRO A 233 10.52 -0.11 -20.01
N TRP A 234 10.27 -1.41 -19.83
CA TRP A 234 11.22 -2.35 -19.30
C TRP A 234 12.26 -2.68 -20.37
N THR A 235 13.49 -2.26 -20.15
CA THR A 235 14.60 -2.42 -21.11
C THR A 235 15.69 -3.36 -20.59
N ASN A 236 15.53 -3.90 -19.38
CA ASN A 236 16.47 -4.88 -18.84
C ASN A 236 16.29 -6.23 -19.55
N GLU A 237 17.31 -6.63 -20.31
CA GLU A 237 17.33 -7.88 -21.07
C GLU A 237 17.68 -9.10 -20.21
N GLU A 238 18.21 -8.91 -18.99
CA GLU A 238 18.66 -10.02 -18.13
C GLU A 238 17.49 -10.70 -17.40
N ASN A 239 16.41 -9.98 -17.13
CA ASN A 239 15.21 -10.52 -16.50
C ASN A 239 13.97 -9.71 -16.86
N GLU A 240 12.81 -10.37 -16.85
CA GLU A 240 11.52 -9.68 -16.80
C GLU A 240 11.31 -9.06 -15.42
N ARG A 241 10.49 -8.00 -15.33
CA ARG A 241 9.99 -7.55 -14.03
C ARG A 241 9.04 -8.61 -13.51
N VAL A 242 9.06 -8.89 -12.21
CA VAL A 242 7.96 -9.61 -11.56
C VAL A 242 7.65 -8.83 -10.31
N ALA A 243 6.51 -8.15 -10.29
CA ALA A 243 6.15 -7.33 -9.15
C ALA A 243 4.67 -7.46 -8.79
N ILE A 244 4.38 -7.58 -7.49
CA ILE A 244 3.01 -7.57 -6.97
C ILE A 244 2.68 -6.16 -6.51
N PHE A 245 1.66 -5.57 -7.12
CA PHE A 245 1.16 -4.24 -6.81
C PHE A 245 -0.07 -4.38 -5.92
N ASN A 246 0.12 -4.20 -4.62
CA ASN A 246 -0.96 -4.11 -3.65
C ASN A 246 -1.39 -2.66 -3.49
N LEU A 247 -2.69 -2.43 -3.36
CA LEU A 247 -3.29 -1.12 -3.16
C LEU A 247 -4.08 -1.13 -1.86
N TYR A 248 -3.86 -0.14 -1.01
CA TYR A 248 -4.53 -0.03 0.28
C TYR A 248 -5.24 1.31 0.41
N ASN A 249 -6.32 1.33 1.17
CA ASN A 249 -7.07 2.56 1.44
C ASN A 249 -7.58 2.60 2.88
N SER A 250 -8.13 3.76 3.24
CA SER A 250 -8.88 3.91 4.48
C SER A 250 -10.09 2.98 4.46
N VAL A 251 -10.47 2.48 5.64
CA VAL A 251 -11.58 1.53 5.81
C VAL A 251 -12.92 2.08 5.30
N GLY A 252 -13.12 3.40 5.34
CA GLY A 252 -14.33 4.08 4.90
C GLY A 252 -14.36 4.46 3.41
N SER A 253 -13.30 4.18 2.66
CA SER A 253 -13.16 4.56 1.25
C SER A 253 -13.00 3.34 0.35
N ARG A 254 -13.42 3.47 -0.91
CA ARG A 254 -13.24 2.44 -1.93
C ARG A 254 -13.01 3.08 -3.30
N TRP A 255 -11.95 2.67 -3.98
CA TRP A 255 -11.60 3.15 -5.32
C TRP A 255 -12.08 2.19 -6.41
N SER A 256 -12.02 0.87 -6.17
CA SER A 256 -12.36 -0.13 -7.18
C SER A 256 -13.31 -1.21 -6.64
N PRO A 257 -14.09 -1.90 -7.51
CA PRO A 257 -14.95 -3.00 -7.09
C PRO A 257 -14.18 -4.30 -6.84
N TRP A 258 -12.85 -4.32 -7.01
CA TRP A 258 -12.04 -5.53 -6.84
C TRP A 258 -12.24 -6.15 -5.45
N GLN A 259 -12.39 -7.46 -5.42
CA GLN A 259 -12.36 -8.30 -4.23
C GLN A 259 -11.71 -9.65 -4.58
N PRO A 260 -10.96 -10.27 -3.66
CA PRO A 260 -10.61 -11.68 -3.80
C PRO A 260 -11.87 -12.57 -3.80
N PRO A 261 -11.78 -13.81 -4.31
CA PRO A 261 -12.88 -14.77 -4.19
C PRO A 261 -13.30 -14.98 -2.73
N ALA A 262 -14.60 -14.96 -2.43
CA ALA A 262 -15.09 -15.17 -1.06
C ALA A 262 -14.59 -16.48 -0.42
N PRO A 263 -14.56 -17.64 -1.12
CA PRO A 263 -14.01 -18.87 -0.54
C PRO A 263 -12.52 -18.79 -0.17
N LEU A 264 -11.75 -17.89 -0.80
CA LEU A 264 -10.36 -17.64 -0.42
C LEU A 264 -10.29 -16.83 0.89
N ILE A 265 -11.13 -15.81 1.02
CA ILE A 265 -11.21 -14.98 2.23
C ILE A 265 -11.61 -15.84 3.43
N ASP A 266 -12.61 -16.71 3.28
CA ASP A 266 -13.10 -17.59 4.37
C ASP A 266 -12.00 -18.51 4.95
N GLN A 267 -10.96 -18.80 4.17
CA GLN A 267 -9.81 -19.62 4.59
C GLN A 267 -8.70 -18.82 5.27
N MET A 268 -8.72 -17.49 5.18
CA MET A 268 -7.72 -16.64 5.82
C MET A 268 -7.96 -16.55 7.34
N PRO A 269 -6.92 -16.29 8.15
CA PRO A 269 -7.11 -15.93 9.55
C PRO A 269 -8.07 -14.74 9.70
N ALA A 270 -8.88 -14.74 10.76
CA ALA A 270 -9.93 -13.73 10.98
C ALA A 270 -9.40 -12.28 10.87
N MET A 271 -8.20 -12.02 11.39
CA MET A 271 -7.54 -10.72 11.27
C MET A 271 -7.24 -10.32 9.83
N ARG A 272 -6.79 -11.25 8.97
CA ARG A 272 -6.51 -10.98 7.56
C ARG A 272 -7.78 -10.79 6.74
N GLN A 273 -8.87 -11.46 7.09
CA GLN A 273 -10.19 -11.22 6.49
C GLN A 273 -10.61 -9.74 6.64
N THR A 274 -10.13 -9.05 7.69
CA THR A 274 -10.45 -7.63 7.92
C THR A 274 -9.96 -6.69 6.81
N LEU A 275 -8.97 -7.09 6.01
CA LEU A 275 -8.49 -6.34 4.85
C LEU A 275 -9.55 -6.22 3.73
N PHE A 276 -10.49 -7.16 3.67
CA PHE A 276 -11.43 -7.31 2.55
C PHE A 276 -12.88 -7.03 2.95
N ARG A 277 -13.09 -6.40 4.10
CA ARG A 277 -14.44 -6.05 4.58
C ARG A 277 -15.11 -5.03 3.67
N GLU A 278 -16.44 -5.01 3.76
CA GLU A 278 -17.24 -4.02 3.07
C GLU A 278 -16.95 -2.59 3.52
N THR A 279 -17.31 -1.63 2.68
CA THR A 279 -16.99 -0.22 2.90
C THR A 279 -18.11 0.44 3.69
N HIS A 280 -17.88 0.63 4.98
CA HIS A 280 -18.79 1.37 5.84
C HIS A 280 -18.00 2.25 6.81
N CYS A 281 -18.44 3.50 6.98
CA CYS A 281 -17.80 4.47 7.88
C CYS A 281 -18.07 4.20 9.36
N ALA A 282 -19.04 3.33 9.70
CA ALA A 282 -19.42 3.00 11.07
C ALA A 282 -19.55 1.49 11.26
N ASN A 283 -19.25 0.97 12.46
CA ASN A 283 -19.27 -0.46 12.81
C ASN A 283 -18.23 -1.33 12.08
N ASN A 284 -17.13 -0.74 11.59
CA ASN A 284 -16.09 -1.44 10.85
C ASN A 284 -15.00 -2.06 11.74
N VAL A 285 -15.38 -2.59 12.91
CA VAL A 285 -14.52 -3.47 13.73
C VAL A 285 -15.38 -4.65 14.21
N PRO A 286 -14.99 -5.91 13.97
CA PRO A 286 -15.80 -7.07 14.35
C PRO A 286 -16.03 -7.11 15.86
N GLY A 287 -17.28 -7.28 16.30
CA GLY A 287 -17.62 -7.32 17.73
C GLY A 287 -17.67 -5.97 18.44
N PHE A 288 -17.63 -4.84 17.70
CA PHE A 288 -17.76 -3.50 18.28
C PHE A 288 -18.80 -2.66 17.54
N GLN A 289 -19.48 -1.78 18.28
CA GLN A 289 -20.36 -0.75 17.70
C GLN A 289 -19.67 0.61 17.78
N TYR A 290 -19.61 1.31 16.64
CA TYR A 290 -19.14 2.70 16.58
C TYR A 290 -20.29 3.61 16.18
N GLY A 291 -20.79 4.38 17.15
CA GLY A 291 -21.88 5.35 16.99
C GLY A 291 -21.40 6.81 16.98
N GLY A 292 -20.09 7.05 16.81
CA GLY A 292 -19.49 8.38 16.91
C GLY A 292 -19.09 8.79 18.32
N GLN A 293 -18.68 7.86 19.19
CA GLN A 293 -18.12 8.15 20.51
C GLN A 293 -16.61 8.48 20.44
N ASN A 294 -16.06 9.20 21.42
CA ASN A 294 -14.59 9.38 21.52
C ASN A 294 -13.90 8.03 21.68
N GLN A 295 -12.62 7.95 21.28
CA GLN A 295 -11.82 6.72 21.36
C GLN A 295 -11.82 6.10 22.77
N LYS A 296 -11.54 6.92 23.80
CA LYS A 296 -11.54 6.50 25.22
C LYS A 296 -12.90 6.01 25.73
N ASP A 297 -13.99 6.36 25.05
CA ASP A 297 -15.37 6.04 25.46
C ASP A 297 -15.94 4.81 24.71
N ARG A 298 -15.14 4.17 23.85
CA ARG A 298 -15.53 2.98 23.09
C ARG A 298 -15.73 1.78 24.02
N LYS A 299 -16.86 1.09 23.89
CA LYS A 299 -17.18 -0.13 24.65
C LYS A 299 -17.18 -1.35 23.73
N PRO A 300 -16.65 -2.51 24.19
CA PRO A 300 -16.93 -3.79 23.56
C PRO A 300 -18.44 -4.08 23.54
N VAL A 301 -18.90 -4.82 22.53
CA VAL A 301 -20.28 -5.35 22.47
C VAL A 301 -20.37 -6.64 23.26
#